data_AF-A0A926LU45-F1
#
_entry.id   AF-A0A926LU45-F1
#
_cell.length_a   1.000
_cell.length_b   1.000
_cell.length_c   1.000
_cell.angle_alpha   90.00
_cell.angle_beta   90.00
_cell.angle_gamma   90.00
#
_symmetry.space_group_name_H-M   'P 1'
#
loop_
_entity.id
_entity.type
_entity.pdbx_description
1 polymer ?
#
loop_
_entity_poly.entity_id
_entity_poly.type
_entity_poly.pdbx_seq_one_letter_code
_entity_poly.pdbx_strand_id
1 'polypeptide(L)'
;MNYLNKLFSIFLLFFLFINTSFSNEPVAYIDIDFILKNSNIGKKSLEKINTQNDKNIQDLKKKEKILKDLEIEIASKKNIISKEAFDKEVIIFRKNIDQFKTEQQKIIKNFNDYKKNEIDKVFQIISPIINSYMETNSVKILFDAKNIFMARNDLNLTNDLLEAINKEAK
;
A
#
# COMPACT_ATOMS: atom_id res chain seq x y z
N MET A 1 51.95 56.39 -2.10
CA MET A 1 51.18 55.74 -1.00
C MET A 1 49.69 55.57 -1.31
N ASN A 2 49.03 56.47 -2.04
CA ASN A 2 47.57 56.43 -2.23
C ASN A 2 47.04 55.30 -3.14
N TYR A 3 47.77 54.86 -4.15
CA TYR A 3 47.30 53.81 -5.09
C TYR A 3 47.30 52.41 -4.47
N LEU A 4 48.33 52.05 -3.69
CA LEU A 4 48.37 50.78 -2.95
C LEU A 4 47.25 50.71 -1.92
N ASN A 5 47.00 51.79 -1.18
CA ASN A 5 45.89 51.85 -0.22
C ASN A 5 44.54 51.70 -0.91
N LYS A 6 44.36 52.29 -2.10
CA LYS A 6 43.14 52.16 -2.91
C LYS A 6 42.95 50.73 -3.45
N LEU A 7 44.02 50.09 -3.92
CA LEU A 7 44.02 48.68 -4.33
C LEU A 7 43.70 47.74 -3.16
N PHE A 8 44.26 48.01 -1.98
CA PHE A 8 43.97 47.26 -0.76
C PHE A 8 42.50 47.42 -0.34
N SER A 9 41.93 48.63 -0.41
CA SER A 9 40.50 48.84 -0.14
C SER A 9 39.60 48.13 -1.15
N ILE A 10 39.97 48.08 -2.44
CA ILE A 10 39.25 47.31 -3.46
C ILE A 10 39.35 45.80 -3.18
N PHE A 11 40.52 45.32 -2.80
CA PHE A 11 40.74 43.93 -2.42
C PHE A 11 39.93 43.54 -1.17
N LEU A 12 39.86 44.42 -0.17
CA LEU A 12 39.03 44.22 1.02
C LEU A 12 37.53 44.18 0.69
N LEU A 13 37.08 45.03 -0.26
CA LEU A 13 35.71 45.01 -0.75
C LEU A 13 35.36 43.68 -1.45
N PHE A 14 36.34 43.03 -2.08
CA PHE A 14 36.16 41.73 -2.74
C PHE A 14 35.82 40.60 -1.75
N PHE A 15 36.33 40.66 -0.52
CA PHE A 15 35.99 39.68 0.52
C PHE A 15 34.55 39.78 1.02
N LEU A 16 33.87 40.92 0.83
CA LEU A 16 32.46 41.08 1.20
C LEU A 16 31.50 40.36 0.24
N PHE A 17 31.99 39.89 -0.91
CA PHE A 17 31.19 39.14 -1.88
C PHE A 17 31.33 37.62 -1.76
N ILE A 18 32.10 37.11 -0.79
CA ILE A 18 32.26 35.67 -0.56
C ILE A 18 31.06 35.16 0.26
N ASN A 19 29.94 34.94 -0.41
CA ASN A 19 28.81 34.22 0.19
C ASN A 19 29.03 32.71 0.00
N THR A 20 29.14 31.97 1.09
CA THR A 20 29.07 30.51 1.06
C THR A 20 27.60 30.09 1.03
N SER A 21 27.11 29.63 -0.13
CA SER A 21 25.78 29.03 -0.21
C SER A 21 25.87 27.58 0.25
N PHE A 22 25.38 27.30 1.46
CA PHE A 22 25.11 25.94 1.89
C PHE A 22 23.65 25.62 1.60
N SER A 23 23.40 24.90 0.51
CA SER A 23 22.12 24.21 0.32
C SER A 23 22.39 22.72 0.42
N ASN A 24 22.12 22.16 1.60
CA ASN A 24 21.98 20.74 1.77
C ASN A 24 20.58 20.52 2.34
N GLU A 25 19.64 20.17 1.47
CA GLU A 25 18.36 19.64 1.92
C GLU A 25 18.54 18.13 2.09
N PRO A 26 18.63 17.61 3.33
CA PRO A 26 18.81 16.18 3.54
C PRO A 26 17.56 15.44 3.05
N VAL A 27 17.73 14.81 1.90
CA VAL A 27 16.77 13.92 1.27
C VAL A 27 17.12 12.50 1.69
N ALA A 28 16.11 11.73 2.07
CA ALA A 28 16.23 10.31 2.35
C ALA A 28 15.16 9.52 1.61
N TYR A 29 15.28 8.20 1.65
CA TYR A 29 14.25 7.31 1.10
C TYR A 29 13.99 6.10 1.99
N ILE A 30 12.81 5.53 1.83
CA ILE A 30 12.33 4.36 2.57
C ILE A 30 11.56 3.41 1.67
N ASP A 31 11.66 2.12 1.98
CA ASP A 31 10.82 1.09 1.38
C ASP A 31 9.57 0.89 2.25
N ILE A 32 8.48 1.54 1.87
CA ILE A 32 7.19 1.47 2.56
C ILE A 32 6.63 0.03 2.58
N ASP A 33 6.78 -0.70 1.48
CA ASP A 33 6.29 -2.08 1.38
C ASP A 33 7.07 -2.98 2.34
N PHE A 34 8.38 -2.78 2.46
CA PHE A 34 9.20 -3.47 3.44
C PHE A 34 8.78 -3.12 4.87
N ILE A 35 8.54 -1.85 5.19
CA ILE A 35 8.04 -1.44 6.52
C ILE A 35 6.71 -2.12 6.85
N LEU A 36 5.75 -2.11 5.93
CA LEU A 36 4.44 -2.76 6.13
C LEU A 36 4.57 -4.27 6.33
N LYS A 37 5.46 -4.94 5.60
CA LYS A 37 5.66 -6.39 5.71
C LYS A 37 6.46 -6.81 6.95
N ASN A 38 7.35 -5.95 7.44
CA ASN A 38 8.31 -6.32 8.47
C ASN A 38 8.01 -5.73 9.86
N SER A 39 7.28 -4.63 9.94
CA SER A 39 6.86 -4.06 11.23
C SER A 39 5.84 -4.95 11.94
N ASN A 40 5.86 -4.94 13.27
CA ASN A 40 4.95 -5.73 14.11
C ASN A 40 3.48 -5.36 13.82
N ILE A 41 3.21 -4.06 13.73
CA ILE A 41 1.87 -3.54 13.43
C ILE A 41 1.43 -3.85 12.00
N GLY A 42 2.34 -3.73 11.03
CA GLY A 42 2.09 -4.05 9.63
C GLY A 42 1.79 -5.53 9.43
N LYS A 43 2.62 -6.43 10.00
CA LYS A 43 2.38 -7.89 10.00
C LYS A 43 1.01 -8.24 10.56
N LYS A 44 0.67 -7.72 11.73
CA LYS A 44 -0.63 -7.95 12.38
C LYS A 44 -1.80 -7.50 11.51
N SER A 45 -1.67 -6.36 10.81
CA SER A 45 -2.69 -5.89 9.87
C SER A 45 -2.81 -6.80 8.64
N LEU A 46 -1.67 -7.20 8.06
CA LEU A 46 -1.62 -8.12 6.92
C LEU A 46 -2.20 -9.50 7.25
N GLU A 47 -1.98 -10.03 8.45
CA GLU A 47 -2.59 -11.27 8.92
C GLU A 47 -4.13 -11.19 8.96
N LYS A 48 -4.69 -10.07 9.45
CA LYS A 48 -6.15 -9.84 9.43
C LYS A 48 -6.68 -9.78 8.00
N ILE A 49 -6.00 -9.05 7.12
CA ILE A 49 -6.36 -8.93 5.70
C ILE A 49 -6.36 -10.31 5.05
N ASN A 50 -5.31 -11.11 5.23
CA ASN A 50 -5.20 -12.45 4.67
C ASN A 50 -6.29 -13.38 5.20
N THR A 51 -6.52 -13.37 6.52
CA THR A 51 -7.57 -14.17 7.16
C THR A 51 -8.95 -13.84 6.58
N GLN A 52 -9.24 -12.55 6.37
CA GLN A 52 -10.51 -12.14 5.78
C GLN A 52 -10.62 -12.55 4.31
N ASN A 53 -9.53 -12.45 3.54
CA ASN A 53 -9.49 -12.90 2.16
C ASN A 53 -9.76 -14.40 2.04
N ASP A 54 -9.13 -15.20 2.89
CA ASP A 54 -9.29 -16.65 2.89
C ASP A 54 -10.73 -17.06 3.19
N LYS A 55 -11.38 -16.40 4.14
CA LYS A 55 -12.82 -16.58 4.42
C LYS A 55 -13.66 -16.28 3.18
N ASN A 56 -13.44 -15.13 2.54
CA ASN A 56 -14.17 -14.75 1.33
C ASN A 56 -13.98 -15.77 0.20
N ILE A 57 -12.76 -16.25 -0.01
CA ILE A 57 -12.44 -17.28 -1.02
C ILE A 57 -13.15 -18.59 -0.70
N GLN A 58 -13.14 -19.03 0.56
CA GLN A 58 -13.81 -20.26 0.98
C GLN A 58 -15.33 -20.18 0.77
N ASP A 59 -15.95 -19.05 1.09
CA ASP A 59 -17.39 -18.86 0.92
C ASP A 59 -17.79 -18.83 -0.57
N LEU A 60 -16.99 -18.17 -1.41
CA LEU A 60 -17.20 -18.19 -2.86
C LEU A 60 -17.05 -19.61 -3.45
N LYS A 61 -16.04 -20.37 -3.03
CA LYS A 61 -15.83 -21.76 -3.46
C LYS A 61 -17.00 -22.68 -3.09
N LYS A 62 -17.57 -22.52 -1.89
CA LYS A 62 -18.76 -23.29 -1.47
C LYS A 62 -19.95 -23.02 -2.38
N LYS A 63 -20.22 -21.75 -2.69
CA LYS A 63 -21.32 -21.34 -3.58
C LYS A 63 -21.10 -21.82 -5.01
N GLU A 64 -19.87 -21.72 -5.51
CA GLU A 64 -19.51 -22.23 -6.84
C GLU A 64 -19.74 -23.74 -6.94
N LYS A 65 -19.39 -24.50 -5.90
CA LYS A 65 -19.64 -25.94 -5.85
C LYS A 65 -21.14 -26.25 -5.94
N ILE A 66 -21.98 -25.56 -5.16
CA ILE A 66 -23.43 -25.73 -5.18
C ILE A 66 -24.00 -25.50 -6.59
N LEU A 67 -23.50 -24.48 -7.30
CA LEU A 67 -23.92 -24.18 -8.67
C LEU A 67 -23.50 -25.28 -9.65
N LYS A 68 -22.28 -25.83 -9.52
CA LYS A 68 -21.82 -26.97 -10.34
C LYS A 68 -22.64 -28.23 -10.10
N ASP A 69 -22.95 -28.53 -8.84
CA ASP A 69 -23.78 -29.69 -8.50
C ASP A 69 -25.20 -29.54 -9.08
N LEU A 70 -25.77 -28.33 -9.02
CA LEU A 70 -27.07 -28.01 -9.60
C LEU A 70 -27.06 -28.09 -11.14
N GLU A 71 -25.98 -27.66 -11.79
CA GLU A 71 -25.81 -27.79 -13.24
C GLU A 71 -25.87 -29.25 -13.69
N ILE A 72 -25.16 -30.14 -12.98
CA ILE A 72 -25.15 -31.58 -13.23
C ILE A 72 -26.55 -32.17 -13.03
N GLU A 73 -27.24 -31.77 -11.95
CA GLU A 73 -28.61 -32.23 -11.66
C GLU A 73 -29.57 -31.85 -12.80
N ILE A 74 -29.57 -30.58 -13.23
CA ILE A 74 -30.43 -30.11 -14.33
C ILE A 74 -30.11 -30.88 -15.61
N ALA A 75 -28.82 -31.03 -15.96
CA ALA A 75 -28.40 -31.76 -17.15
C ALA A 75 -28.91 -33.21 -17.17
N SER A 76 -28.96 -33.87 -16.00
CA SER A 76 -29.46 -35.25 -15.87
C SER A 76 -30.96 -35.39 -16.16
N LYS A 77 -31.75 -34.33 -15.90
CA LYS A 77 -33.21 -34.33 -16.10
C LYS A 77 -33.64 -34.10 -17.54
N LYS A 78 -32.74 -33.67 -18.43
CA LYS A 78 -33.05 -33.22 -19.81
C LYS A 78 -33.96 -34.16 -20.62
N ASN A 79 -33.78 -35.48 -20.45
CA ASN A 79 -34.55 -36.49 -21.18
C ASN A 79 -35.64 -37.17 -20.30
N ILE A 80 -35.80 -36.72 -19.06
CA ILE A 80 -36.72 -37.30 -18.07
C ILE A 80 -37.98 -36.44 -17.93
N ILE A 81 -37.81 -35.11 -17.89
CA ILE A 81 -38.91 -34.15 -17.74
C ILE A 81 -39.34 -33.56 -19.09
N SER A 82 -40.49 -32.89 -19.11
CA SER A 82 -40.95 -32.19 -20.30
C SER A 82 -40.01 -31.05 -20.66
N LYS A 83 -39.92 -30.74 -21.96
CA LYS A 83 -39.10 -29.62 -22.46
C LYS A 83 -39.43 -28.30 -21.74
N GLU A 84 -40.72 -28.02 -21.52
CA GLU A 84 -41.16 -26.80 -20.83
C GLU A 84 -40.68 -26.76 -19.38
N ALA A 85 -40.73 -27.88 -18.65
CA ALA A 85 -40.24 -27.96 -17.28
C ALA A 85 -38.70 -27.78 -17.23
N PHE A 86 -37.98 -28.41 -18.16
CA PHE A 86 -36.53 -28.26 -18.28
C PHE A 86 -36.12 -26.80 -18.58
N ASP A 87 -36.78 -26.16 -19.54
CA ASP A 87 -36.49 -24.77 -19.91
C ASP A 87 -36.71 -23.81 -18.72
N LYS A 88 -37.72 -24.07 -17.88
CA LYS A 88 -37.94 -23.33 -16.62
C LYS A 88 -36.79 -23.51 -15.62
N GLU A 89 -36.31 -24.74 -15.42
CA GLU A 89 -35.14 -24.99 -14.54
C GLU A 89 -33.88 -24.27 -15.05
N VAL A 90 -33.63 -24.28 -16.36
CA VAL A 90 -32.49 -23.58 -16.98
C VAL A 90 -32.58 -22.06 -16.78
N ILE A 91 -33.76 -21.47 -16.90
CA ILE A 91 -33.97 -20.03 -16.66
C ILE A 91 -33.65 -19.69 -15.19
N ILE A 92 -34.13 -20.50 -14.24
CA ILE A 92 -33.86 -20.31 -12.80
C ILE A 92 -32.35 -20.44 -12.54
N PHE A 93 -31.70 -21.45 -13.11
CA PHE A 93 -30.26 -21.66 -12.97
C PHE A 93 -29.45 -20.46 -13.46
N ARG A 94 -29.77 -19.90 -14.64
CA ARG A 94 -29.12 -18.70 -15.15
C ARG A 94 -29.26 -17.52 -14.19
N LYS A 95 -30.45 -17.33 -13.60
CA LYS A 95 -30.67 -16.30 -12.58
C LYS A 95 -29.79 -16.51 -11.35
N ASN A 96 -29.59 -17.75 -10.91
CA ASN A 96 -28.69 -18.08 -9.79
C ASN A 96 -27.22 -17.75 -10.12
N ILE A 97 -26.77 -18.02 -11.36
CA ILE A 97 -25.44 -17.63 -11.83
C ILE A 97 -25.25 -16.11 -11.80
N ASP A 98 -26.25 -15.35 -12.29
CA ASP A 98 -26.17 -13.89 -12.31
C ASP A 98 -26.19 -13.28 -10.90
N GLN A 99 -26.97 -13.87 -9.98
CA GLN A 99 -26.92 -13.51 -8.58
C GLN A 99 -25.54 -13.79 -7.96
N PHE A 100 -24.95 -14.96 -8.22
CA PHE A 100 -23.62 -15.31 -7.73
C PHE A 100 -22.53 -14.34 -8.23
N LYS A 101 -22.57 -13.94 -9.51
CA LYS A 101 -21.65 -12.93 -10.06
C LYS A 101 -21.80 -11.59 -9.34
N THR A 102 -23.03 -11.16 -9.07
CA THR A 102 -23.31 -9.92 -8.33
C THR A 102 -22.77 -9.99 -6.89
N GLU A 103 -22.98 -11.11 -6.22
CA GLU A 103 -22.45 -11.35 -4.87
C GLU A 103 -20.92 -11.36 -4.85
N GLN A 104 -20.29 -12.00 -5.84
CA GLN A 104 -18.83 -12.03 -5.99
C GLN A 104 -18.26 -10.62 -6.14
N GLN A 105 -18.84 -9.79 -7.02
CA GLN A 105 -18.41 -8.41 -7.19
C GLN A 105 -18.53 -7.60 -5.89
N LYS A 106 -19.63 -7.80 -5.16
CA LYS A 106 -19.85 -7.14 -3.85
C LYS A 106 -18.81 -7.58 -2.82
N ILE A 107 -18.47 -8.86 -2.76
CA ILE A 107 -17.43 -9.39 -1.86
C ILE A 107 -16.07 -8.78 -2.20
N ILE A 108 -15.70 -8.73 -3.48
CA ILE A 108 -14.44 -8.13 -3.93
C ILE A 108 -14.37 -6.66 -3.55
N LYS A 109 -15.44 -5.90 -3.81
CA LYS A 109 -15.51 -4.47 -3.45
C LYS A 109 -15.34 -4.27 -1.94
N ASN A 110 -16.15 -4.97 -1.15
CA ASN A 110 -16.10 -4.86 0.31
C ASN A 110 -14.73 -5.27 0.87
N PHE A 111 -14.09 -6.28 0.28
CA PHE A 111 -12.75 -6.71 0.67
C PHE A 111 -11.69 -5.65 0.35
N ASN A 112 -11.78 -5.00 -0.81
CA ASN A 112 -10.87 -3.91 -1.16
C ASN A 112 -11.02 -2.71 -0.22
N ASP A 113 -12.26 -2.35 0.12
CA ASP A 113 -12.56 -1.29 1.09
C ASP A 113 -12.00 -1.65 2.49
N TYR A 114 -12.22 -2.90 2.93
CA TYR A 114 -11.66 -3.42 4.17
C TYR A 114 -10.12 -3.38 4.19
N LYS A 115 -9.47 -3.88 3.13
CA LYS A 115 -8.02 -3.89 2.98
C LYS A 115 -7.45 -2.47 3.05
N LYS A 116 -8.07 -1.53 2.32
CA LYS A 116 -7.67 -0.13 2.35
C LYS A 116 -7.75 0.43 3.78
N ASN A 117 -8.88 0.23 4.46
CA ASN A 117 -9.07 0.73 5.82
C ASN A 117 -8.06 0.16 6.82
N GLU A 118 -7.72 -1.14 6.73
CA GLU A 118 -6.72 -1.75 7.61
C GLU A 118 -5.30 -1.22 7.35
N ILE A 119 -4.96 -0.90 6.10
CA ILE A 119 -3.68 -0.26 5.75
C ILE A 119 -3.65 1.21 6.18
N ASP A 120 -4.72 1.96 5.97
CA ASP A 120 -4.84 3.36 6.39
C ASP A 120 -4.67 3.49 7.92
N LYS A 121 -5.21 2.56 8.71
CA LYS A 121 -4.98 2.49 10.17
C LYS A 121 -3.51 2.31 10.53
N VAL A 122 -2.77 1.50 9.77
CA VAL A 122 -1.32 1.35 10.00
C VAL A 122 -0.63 2.68 9.71
N PHE A 123 -0.93 3.32 8.58
CA PHE A 123 -0.36 4.62 8.23
C PHE A 123 -0.66 5.71 9.27
N GLN A 124 -1.87 5.77 9.81
CA GLN A 124 -2.22 6.71 10.89
C GLN A 124 -1.32 6.56 12.11
N ILE A 125 -0.83 5.36 12.40
CA ILE A 125 0.03 5.08 13.56
C ILE A 125 1.50 5.35 13.22
N ILE A 126 1.99 4.94 12.04
CA ILE A 126 3.41 5.08 11.69
C ILE A 126 3.77 6.48 11.21
N SER A 127 2.83 7.24 10.62
CA SER A 127 3.10 8.58 10.10
C SER A 127 3.65 9.55 11.16
N PRO A 128 3.08 9.68 12.38
CA PRO A 128 3.66 10.53 13.41
C PRO A 128 5.06 10.07 13.87
N ILE A 129 5.31 8.76 13.89
CA ILE A 129 6.63 8.20 14.25
C ILE A 129 7.67 8.58 13.19
N ILE A 130 7.31 8.42 11.91
CA ILE A 130 8.16 8.82 10.78
C ILE A 130 8.44 10.32 10.81
N ASN A 131 7.41 11.15 11.06
CA ASN A 131 7.58 12.60 11.15
C ASN A 131 8.53 13.00 12.30
N SER A 132 8.35 12.42 13.49
CA SER A 132 9.25 12.66 14.65
C SER A 132 10.70 12.25 14.34
N TYR A 133 10.88 11.11 13.68
CA TYR A 133 12.19 10.64 13.25
C TYR A 133 12.82 11.61 12.23
N MET A 134 12.04 12.08 11.26
CA MET A 134 12.49 13.05 10.26
C MET A 134 12.95 14.36 10.92
N GLU A 135 12.16 14.91 11.85
CA GLU A 135 12.51 16.12 12.59
C GLU A 135 13.81 15.94 13.39
N THR A 136 13.93 14.84 14.14
CA THR A 136 15.10 14.56 14.98
C THR A 136 16.37 14.39 14.15
N ASN A 137 16.28 13.74 12.99
CA ASN A 137 17.40 13.49 12.09
C ASN A 137 17.57 14.58 11.02
N SER A 138 16.83 15.69 11.15
CA SER A 138 16.83 16.83 10.22
C SER A 138 16.47 16.48 8.78
N VAL A 139 15.84 15.33 8.51
CA VAL A 139 15.42 14.90 7.16
C VAL A 139 14.28 15.80 6.68
N LYS A 140 14.47 16.46 5.54
CA LYS A 140 13.48 17.40 5.00
C LYS A 140 12.50 16.74 4.03
N ILE A 141 12.98 15.75 3.28
CA ILE A 141 12.20 15.07 2.25
C ILE A 141 12.45 13.58 2.37
N LEU A 142 11.36 12.80 2.38
CA LEU A 142 11.40 11.34 2.43
C LEU A 142 10.69 10.78 1.21
N PHE A 143 11.43 10.08 0.35
CA PHE A 143 10.89 9.44 -0.84
C PHE A 143 10.56 7.97 -0.61
N ASP A 144 9.52 7.50 -1.30
CA ASP A 144 9.27 6.07 -1.43
C ASP A 144 10.25 5.47 -2.45
N ALA A 145 10.98 4.44 -2.03
CA ALA A 145 11.98 3.73 -2.83
C ALA A 145 11.44 3.27 -4.18
N LYS A 146 10.14 2.92 -4.28
CA LYS A 146 9.55 2.46 -5.55
C LYS A 146 9.57 3.50 -6.68
N ASN A 147 9.73 4.77 -6.34
CA ASN A 147 9.78 5.89 -7.28
C ASN A 147 11.21 6.34 -7.60
N ILE A 148 12.23 5.62 -7.11
CA ILE A 148 13.64 5.97 -7.23
C ILE A 148 14.36 4.91 -8.06
N PHE A 149 15.01 5.32 -9.15
CA PHE A 149 15.83 4.38 -9.95
C PHE A 149 17.17 4.08 -9.28
N MET A 150 17.83 5.10 -8.71
CA MET A 150 19.11 4.96 -8.02
C MET A 150 19.28 6.08 -6.98
N ALA A 151 19.77 5.73 -5.79
CA ALA A 151 20.19 6.64 -4.74
C ALA A 151 21.36 6.03 -3.98
N ARG A 152 22.11 6.84 -3.22
CA ARG A 152 23.17 6.32 -2.37
C ARG A 152 22.58 5.56 -1.18
N ASN A 153 23.15 4.43 -0.82
CA ASN A 153 22.64 3.59 0.27
C ASN A 153 22.61 4.27 1.63
N ASP A 154 23.47 5.26 1.88
CA ASP A 154 23.49 6.01 3.14
C ASP A 154 22.28 6.94 3.32
N LEU A 155 21.47 7.14 2.28
CA LEU A 155 20.20 7.86 2.34
C LEU A 155 19.01 6.93 2.63
N ASN A 156 19.24 5.62 2.78
CA ASN A 156 18.18 4.63 3.05
C ASN A 156 17.89 4.54 4.55
N LEU A 157 16.71 4.99 4.96
CA LEU A 157 16.30 4.96 6.38
C LEU A 157 15.38 3.79 6.72
N THR A 158 15.23 2.82 5.82
CA THR A 158 14.24 1.73 5.96
C THR A 158 14.42 0.93 7.26
N ASN A 159 15.64 0.52 7.59
CA ASN A 159 15.87 -0.29 8.80
C ASN A 159 15.73 0.54 10.08
N ASP A 160 16.23 1.78 10.07
CA ASP A 160 16.17 2.67 11.23
C ASP A 160 14.73 3.02 11.59
N LEU A 161 13.91 3.31 10.57
CA LEU A 161 12.47 3.57 10.76
C LEU A 161 11.69 2.32 11.13
N LEU A 162 12.08 1.13 10.62
CA LEU A 162 11.48 -0.12 11.06
C LEU A 162 11.67 -0.33 12.57
N GLU A 163 12.89 -0.07 13.07
CA GLU A 163 13.19 -0.18 14.50
C GLU A 163 12.41 0.85 15.32
N ALA A 164 12.39 2.11 14.89
CA ALA A 164 11.62 3.17 15.55
C ALA A 164 10.12 2.83 15.63
N ILE A 165 9.53 2.38 14.52
CA ILE A 165 8.13 1.95 14.46
C ILE A 165 7.87 0.80 15.42
N ASN A 166 8.71 -0.24 15.41
CA ASN A 166 8.51 -1.41 16.28
C ASN A 166 8.66 -1.09 17.78
N LYS A 167 9.44 -0.06 18.12
CA LYS A 167 9.65 0.40 19.48
C LYS A 167 8.47 1.23 20.01
N GLU A 168 7.93 2.11 19.17
CA GLU A 168 6.92 3.11 19.55
C GLU A 168 5.48 2.64 19.29
N ALA A 169 5.24 1.88 18.23
CA ALA A 169 3.93 1.30 17.90
C ALA A 169 3.73 -0.03 18.65
N LYS A 170 3.44 0.05 19.95
CA LYS A 170 3.02 -1.11 20.76
C LYS A 170 1.54 -1.46 20.54
#